data_AF-A0A968ULD4-F1
#
_entry.id   AF-A0A968ULD4-F1
#
_cell.length_a   1.000
_cell.length_b   1.000
_cell.length_c   1.000
_cell.angle_alpha   90.00
_cell.angle_beta   90.00
_cell.angle_gamma   90.00
#
_symmetry.space_group_name_H-M   'P 1'
#
loop_
_entity.id
_entity.type
_entity.pdbx_description
1 polymer ?
#
loop_
_entity_poly.entity_id
_entity_poly.type
_entity_poly.pdbx_seq_one_letter_code
_entity_poly.pdbx_strand_id
1 'polypeptide(L)'
;SVVKYFVTTQLETTINNIYPVLGSRFYMREEHDFGMFQKILRDNSIISMFDGSTVVNLHALMLQFRQLTKQRRRRQLENIKAIASRLEQIFSLSTPAPNFDGTQLELFGRGMDDPLQGLEISLRKLEELPQNTKINSELVSKLINLGNLVLEELDAHDEAIANSKFEFGHEQSPEMFEIAKKYCTLHAAACCLHMWLYNRDFLGEFFAKGEWLVLSLHRLLRTIRPLPYTISELMLENVAQELVKLHQENKLFFDCSYTTSINKYY
;
A
#
# COMPACT_ATOMS: atom_id res chain seq x y z
N SER A 1 6.01 4.80 10.35
CA SER A 1 4.85 4.27 11.10
C SER A 1 3.84 3.51 10.26
N VAL A 2 3.28 4.08 9.17
CA VAL A 2 2.27 3.37 8.33
C VAL A 2 2.76 2.00 7.88
N VAL A 3 3.91 1.94 7.19
CA VAL A 3 4.48 0.69 6.66
C VAL A 3 4.71 -0.34 7.77
N LYS A 4 5.32 0.09 8.89
CA LYS A 4 5.62 -0.77 10.03
C LYS A 4 4.37 -1.38 10.65
N TYR A 5 3.29 -0.62 10.80
CA TYR A 5 2.01 -1.17 11.25
C TYR A 5 1.37 -2.06 10.19
N PHE A 6 1.16 -1.52 8.98
CA PHE A 6 0.33 -2.15 7.95
C PHE A 6 0.92 -3.45 7.43
N VAL A 7 2.21 -3.46 7.08
CA VAL A 7 2.85 -4.64 6.49
C VAL A 7 2.97 -5.76 7.52
N THR A 8 3.36 -5.45 8.75
CA THR A 8 3.58 -6.48 9.78
C THR A 8 2.28 -7.16 10.18
N THR A 9 1.23 -6.39 10.44
CA THR A 9 -0.12 -6.91 10.75
C THR A 9 -0.72 -7.69 9.57
N GLN A 10 -0.46 -7.26 8.33
CA GLN A 10 -0.93 -7.99 7.15
C GLN A 10 -0.19 -9.31 6.97
N LEU A 11 1.12 -9.37 7.25
CA LEU A 11 1.89 -10.61 7.24
C LEU A 11 1.40 -11.59 8.31
N GLU A 12 1.18 -11.11 9.54
CA GLU A 12 0.62 -11.92 10.63
C GLU A 12 -0.74 -12.49 10.25
N THR A 13 -1.63 -11.65 9.71
CA THR A 13 -2.95 -12.06 9.22
C THR A 13 -2.84 -13.10 8.11
N THR A 14 -1.94 -12.90 7.14
CA THR A 14 -1.71 -13.86 6.05
C THR A 14 -1.23 -15.21 6.57
N ILE A 15 -0.26 -15.22 7.49
CA ILE A 15 0.26 -16.46 8.09
C ILE A 15 -0.84 -17.17 8.89
N ASN A 16 -1.62 -16.43 9.68
CA ASN A 16 -2.75 -16.96 10.45
C ASN A 16 -3.86 -17.52 9.55
N ASN A 17 -4.03 -16.99 8.34
CA ASN A 17 -4.99 -17.53 7.36
C ASN A 17 -4.44 -18.77 6.63
N ILE A 18 -3.11 -18.88 6.48
CA ILE A 18 -2.47 -20.05 5.86
C ILE A 18 -2.40 -21.24 6.84
N TYR A 19 -2.17 -20.98 8.13
CA TYR A 19 -2.04 -22.02 9.14
C TYR A 19 -3.17 -23.07 9.12
N PRO A 20 -4.48 -22.70 9.10
CA PRO A 20 -5.58 -23.65 9.02
C PRO A 20 -5.59 -24.48 7.72
N VAL A 21 -5.15 -23.88 6.60
CA VAL A 21 -5.09 -24.55 5.28
C VAL A 21 -4.04 -25.66 5.29
N LEU A 22 -2.95 -25.49 6.03
CA LEU A 22 -1.90 -26.50 6.17
C LEU A 22 -2.30 -27.68 7.09
N GLY A 23 -3.38 -27.56 7.87
CA GLY A 23 -3.91 -28.65 8.68
C GLY A 23 -2.91 -29.14 9.73
N SER A 24 -2.55 -30.42 9.74
CA SER A 24 -1.53 -30.96 10.66
C SER A 24 -0.08 -30.76 10.17
N ARG A 25 0.11 -30.44 8.88
CA ARG A 25 1.45 -30.35 8.26
C ARG A 25 2.28 -29.22 8.83
N PHE A 26 1.66 -28.14 9.31
CA PHE A 26 2.41 -27.07 9.96
C PHE A 26 3.08 -27.53 11.27
N TYR A 27 2.70 -28.65 11.90
CA TYR A 27 3.37 -29.19 13.09
C TYR A 27 4.70 -29.89 12.77
N MET A 28 4.97 -30.20 11.49
CA MET A 28 6.19 -30.88 11.07
C MET A 28 7.40 -29.99 11.27
N ARG A 29 8.44 -30.54 11.92
CA ARG A 29 9.70 -29.85 12.23
C ARG A 29 10.89 -30.41 11.47
N GLU A 30 10.81 -31.67 11.05
CA GLU A 30 11.85 -32.40 10.33
C GLU A 30 11.32 -32.82 8.95
N GLU A 31 12.24 -33.01 8.01
CA GLU A 31 12.09 -32.97 6.53
C GLU A 31 12.34 -31.58 5.91
N HIS A 32 13.09 -31.57 4.80
CA HIS A 32 13.48 -30.36 4.08
C HIS A 32 12.21 -29.57 3.68
N ASP A 33 12.25 -28.25 3.84
CA ASP A 33 11.21 -27.26 3.48
C ASP A 33 9.93 -27.23 4.35
N PHE A 34 9.54 -28.30 5.05
CA PHE A 34 8.34 -28.29 5.92
C PHE A 34 8.52 -27.53 7.24
N GLY A 35 9.73 -27.54 7.81
CA GLY A 35 10.06 -26.74 9.00
C GLY A 35 10.13 -25.23 8.75
N MET A 36 10.20 -24.79 7.48
CA MET A 36 10.30 -23.37 7.11
C MET A 36 9.06 -22.59 7.54
N PHE A 37 7.87 -23.17 7.45
CA PHE A 37 6.65 -22.47 7.84
C PHE A 37 6.60 -22.19 9.35
N GLN A 38 7.02 -23.13 10.21
CA GLN A 38 7.12 -22.88 11.65
C GLN A 38 8.16 -21.80 11.97
N LYS A 39 9.28 -21.79 11.23
CA LYS A 39 10.28 -20.74 11.36
C LYS A 39 9.67 -19.38 11.01
N ILE A 40 9.03 -19.26 9.86
CA ILE A 40 8.33 -18.04 9.42
C ILE A 40 7.29 -17.60 10.45
N LEU A 41 6.46 -18.51 10.96
CA LEU A 41 5.46 -18.19 11.98
C LEU A 41 6.10 -17.61 13.25
N ARG A 42 7.17 -18.23 13.75
CA ARG A 42 7.87 -17.80 14.96
C ARG A 42 8.57 -16.46 14.75
N ASP A 43 9.30 -16.34 13.65
CA ASP A 43 10.02 -15.12 13.29
C ASP A 43 9.04 -13.96 13.05
N ASN A 44 7.89 -14.22 12.43
CA ASN A 44 6.89 -13.19 12.16
C ASN A 44 6.18 -12.68 13.41
N SER A 45 5.92 -13.57 14.39
CA SER A 45 5.19 -13.23 15.62
C SER A 45 5.84 -12.11 16.47
N ILE A 46 7.13 -11.85 16.26
CA ILE A 46 7.86 -10.81 16.98
C ILE A 46 8.02 -9.51 16.19
N ILE A 47 7.82 -9.52 14.86
CA ILE A 47 8.13 -8.36 14.00
C ILE A 47 7.25 -7.16 14.34
N SER A 48 6.00 -7.39 14.75
CA SER A 48 5.09 -6.31 15.15
C SER A 48 5.40 -5.69 16.51
N MET A 49 6.32 -6.28 17.30
CA MET A 49 6.71 -5.80 18.62
C MET A 49 8.05 -5.03 18.61
N PHE A 50 9.01 -5.44 17.78
CA PHE A 50 10.33 -4.81 17.67
C PHE A 50 10.32 -3.56 16.78
N ASP A 51 11.23 -2.61 17.03
CA ASP A 51 11.33 -1.31 16.33
C ASP A 51 10.03 -0.50 16.34
N GLY A 52 9.38 -0.51 17.52
CA GLY A 52 8.09 0.12 17.77
C GLY A 52 6.92 -0.84 17.54
N SER A 53 6.11 -1.02 18.58
CA SER A 53 4.92 -1.88 18.51
C SER A 53 3.86 -1.31 17.56
N THR A 54 2.84 -2.11 17.23
CA THR A 54 1.65 -1.64 16.50
C THR A 54 1.02 -0.42 17.18
N VAL A 55 0.85 -0.46 18.50
CA VAL A 55 0.31 0.64 19.31
C VAL A 55 1.19 1.89 19.21
N VAL A 56 2.52 1.74 19.33
CA VAL A 56 3.46 2.86 19.24
C VAL A 56 3.41 3.51 17.85
N ASN A 57 3.38 2.71 16.78
CA ASN A 57 3.31 3.21 15.42
C ASN A 57 1.99 3.94 15.13
N LEU A 58 0.86 3.38 15.56
CA LEU A 58 -0.45 4.01 15.40
C LEU A 58 -0.53 5.31 16.21
N HIS A 59 -0.03 5.31 17.45
CA HIS A 59 0.01 6.52 18.29
C HIS A 59 0.90 7.62 17.67
N ALA A 60 2.05 7.25 17.10
CA ALA A 60 2.91 8.19 16.37
C ALA A 60 2.23 8.81 15.13
N LEU A 61 1.30 8.10 14.48
CA LEU A 61 0.47 8.66 13.41
C LEU A 61 -0.61 9.59 13.96
N MET A 62 -1.27 9.17 15.04
CA MET A 62 -2.31 9.98 15.71
C MET A 62 -1.79 11.37 16.10
N LEU A 63 -0.55 11.45 16.60
CA LEU A 63 0.11 12.73 16.93
C LEU A 63 0.25 13.69 15.73
N GLN A 64 0.16 13.20 14.49
CA GLN A 64 0.37 13.98 13.27
C GLN A 64 -0.92 14.31 12.51
N PHE A 65 -2.06 13.69 12.82
CA PHE A 65 -3.28 13.80 11.99
C PHE A 65 -3.76 15.23 11.79
N ARG A 66 -3.75 16.08 12.82
CA ARG A 66 -4.16 17.49 12.66
C ARG A 66 -3.29 18.24 11.65
N GLN A 67 -1.98 18.00 11.66
CA GLN A 67 -1.08 18.63 10.70
C GLN A 67 -1.31 18.07 9.29
N LEU A 68 -1.46 16.75 9.16
CA LEU A 68 -1.76 16.08 7.88
C LEU A 68 -3.06 16.59 7.25
N THR A 69 -4.15 16.62 8.02
CA THR A 69 -5.46 17.15 7.60
C THR A 69 -5.38 18.64 7.25
N LYS A 70 -4.69 19.45 8.06
CA LYS A 70 -4.52 20.89 7.79
C LYS A 70 -3.75 21.14 6.50
N GLN A 71 -2.70 20.36 6.23
CA GLN A 71 -1.92 20.50 5.00
C GLN A 71 -2.72 20.05 3.77
N ARG A 72 -3.43 18.91 3.84
CA ARG A 72 -4.31 18.46 2.74
C ARG A 72 -5.39 19.48 2.37
N ARG A 73 -5.95 20.20 3.35
CA ARG A 73 -6.91 21.30 3.09
C ARG A 73 -6.29 22.51 2.38
N ARG A 74 -4.98 22.75 2.55
CA ARG A 74 -4.27 23.89 1.95
C ARG A 74 -3.83 23.55 0.52
N ARG A 75 -4.79 23.53 -0.41
CA ARG A 75 -4.55 23.24 -1.84
C ARG A 75 -4.00 24.47 -2.58
N GLN A 76 -2.69 24.67 -2.56
CA GLN A 76 -2.02 25.70 -3.36
C GLN A 76 -1.51 25.11 -4.68
N LEU A 77 -1.64 25.85 -5.79
CA LEU A 77 -1.24 25.41 -7.14
C LEU A 77 0.24 25.02 -7.24
N GLU A 78 1.15 25.80 -6.63
CA GLU A 78 2.58 25.48 -6.59
C GLU A 78 2.87 24.18 -5.82
N ASN A 79 2.08 23.90 -4.78
CA ASN A 79 2.19 22.65 -4.03
C ASN A 79 1.82 21.44 -4.89
N ILE A 80 0.83 21.57 -5.78
CA ILE A 80 0.38 20.47 -6.66
C ILE A 80 1.51 20.03 -7.60
N LYS A 81 2.22 20.98 -8.24
CA LYS A 81 3.36 20.65 -9.12
C LYS A 81 4.49 19.98 -8.35
N ALA A 82 4.81 20.50 -7.17
CA ALA A 82 5.85 19.92 -6.32
C ALA A 82 5.49 18.50 -5.85
N ILE A 83 4.23 18.26 -5.46
CA ILE A 83 3.73 16.92 -5.10
C ILE A 83 3.82 15.97 -6.30
N ALA A 84 3.40 16.41 -7.50
CA ALA A 84 3.48 15.58 -8.70
C ALA A 84 4.91 15.13 -9.01
N SER A 85 5.88 16.05 -8.91
CA SER A 85 7.31 15.73 -9.10
C SER A 85 7.83 14.76 -8.04
N ARG A 86 7.49 14.95 -6.76
CA ARG A 86 7.89 14.00 -5.70
C ARG A 86 7.25 12.64 -5.87
N LEU A 87 5.97 12.56 -6.27
CA LEU A 87 5.32 11.29 -6.57
C LEU A 87 6.06 10.53 -7.67
N GLU A 88 6.39 11.20 -8.77
CA GLU A 88 7.16 10.58 -9.85
C GLU A 88 8.53 10.07 -9.35
N GLN A 89 9.23 10.87 -8.55
CA GLN A 89 10.53 10.50 -7.97
C GLN A 89 10.43 9.32 -6.99
N ILE A 90 9.36 9.25 -6.19
CA ILE A 90 9.16 8.18 -5.18
C ILE A 90 8.74 6.87 -5.84
N PHE A 91 7.85 6.95 -6.84
CA PHE A 91 7.16 5.78 -7.39
C PHE A 91 7.73 5.29 -8.72
N SER A 92 8.60 6.01 -9.42
CA SER A 92 9.23 5.52 -10.65
C SER A 92 10.39 4.56 -10.35
N LEU A 93 10.27 3.30 -10.77
CA LEU A 93 11.34 2.28 -10.69
C LEU A 93 12.43 2.49 -11.74
N SER A 94 12.14 3.25 -12.78
CA SER A 94 13.08 3.55 -13.87
C SER A 94 14.00 4.73 -13.57
N THR A 95 13.65 5.52 -12.55
CA THR A 95 14.39 6.73 -12.16
C THR A 95 15.29 6.40 -10.97
N PRO A 96 16.59 6.71 -11.01
CA PRO A 96 17.45 6.50 -9.85
C PRO A 96 16.98 7.35 -8.67
N ALA A 97 17.13 6.80 -7.46
CA ALA A 97 16.89 7.56 -6.24
C ALA A 97 17.81 8.80 -6.18
N PRO A 98 17.34 9.94 -5.64
CA PRO A 98 18.19 11.10 -5.49
C PRO A 98 19.33 10.79 -4.52
N ASN A 99 20.44 11.52 -4.63
CA ASN A 99 21.54 11.39 -3.68
C ASN A 99 21.03 11.67 -2.26
N PHE A 100 21.36 10.77 -1.33
CA PHE A 100 20.99 10.92 0.06
C PHE A 100 21.70 12.13 0.68
N ASP A 101 20.92 13.07 1.21
CA ASP A 101 21.41 14.22 1.96
C ASP A 101 20.93 14.11 3.42
N GLY A 102 21.82 13.64 4.29
CA GLY A 102 21.52 13.46 5.71
C GLY A 102 21.19 14.76 6.45
N THR A 103 21.55 15.93 5.89
CA THR A 103 21.24 17.24 6.51
C THR A 103 19.77 17.62 6.40
N GLN A 104 19.00 16.96 5.53
CA GLN A 104 17.56 17.17 5.34
C GLN A 104 16.70 16.21 6.17
N LEU A 105 17.30 15.34 6.99
CA LEU A 105 16.54 14.42 7.84
C LEU A 105 15.81 15.19 8.95
N GLU A 106 14.51 14.97 9.03
CA GLU A 106 13.64 15.53 10.07
C GLU A 106 12.93 14.42 10.86
N LEU A 107 12.67 14.67 12.15
CA LEU A 107 11.96 13.72 13.01
C LEU A 107 10.46 13.64 12.71
N PHE A 108 9.89 14.66 12.06
CA PHE A 108 8.47 14.76 11.77
C PHE A 108 8.25 15.20 10.33
N GLY A 109 7.24 14.64 9.66
CA GLY A 109 6.94 14.96 8.27
C GLY A 109 6.26 16.32 8.06
N ARG A 110 6.05 17.14 9.10
CA ARG A 110 5.38 18.47 9.04
C ARG A 110 4.03 18.49 8.29
N GLY A 111 3.30 17.37 8.37
CA GLY A 111 2.02 17.16 7.70
C GLY A 111 2.14 16.76 6.22
N MET A 112 3.32 16.35 5.75
CA MET A 112 3.54 15.78 4.43
C MET A 112 3.17 14.29 4.40
N ASP A 113 2.37 13.92 3.40
CA ASP A 113 2.06 12.54 3.00
C ASP A 113 1.76 12.58 1.52
N ASP A 114 2.82 12.55 0.70
CA ASP A 114 2.72 12.68 -0.76
C ASP A 114 1.77 11.63 -1.38
N PRO A 115 1.80 10.33 -0.98
CA PRO A 115 0.86 9.34 -1.51
C PRO A 115 -0.61 9.76 -1.38
N LEU A 116 -1.05 10.22 -0.21
CA LEU A 116 -2.45 10.64 -0.04
C LEU A 116 -2.72 12.05 -0.58
N GLN A 117 -1.77 12.98 -0.43
CA GLN A 117 -1.92 14.35 -0.93
C GLN A 117 -1.99 14.43 -2.46
N GLY A 118 -1.26 13.55 -3.15
CA GLY A 118 -1.22 13.52 -4.61
C GLY A 118 -2.16 12.51 -5.24
N LEU A 119 -3.06 11.88 -4.48
CA LEU A 119 -4.01 10.90 -5.01
C LEU A 119 -4.89 11.50 -6.12
N GLU A 120 -5.42 12.72 -5.93
CA GLU A 120 -6.21 13.43 -6.96
C GLU A 120 -5.41 13.66 -8.26
N ILE A 121 -4.10 13.90 -8.16
CA ILE A 121 -3.23 14.09 -9.32
C ILE A 121 -3.16 12.78 -10.12
N SER A 122 -3.01 11.66 -9.43
CA SER A 122 -2.96 10.34 -10.06
C SER A 122 -4.31 9.93 -10.65
N LEU A 123 -5.44 10.29 -10.04
CA LEU A 123 -6.76 10.05 -10.64
C LEU A 123 -6.97 10.84 -11.93
N ARG A 124 -6.57 12.12 -11.98
CA ARG A 124 -6.60 12.90 -13.22
C ARG A 124 -5.71 12.29 -14.30
N LYS A 125 -4.50 11.85 -13.93
CA LYS A 125 -3.62 11.12 -14.86
C LYS A 125 -4.27 9.83 -15.39
N LEU A 126 -5.05 9.11 -14.57
CA LEU A 126 -5.79 7.92 -15.00
C LEU A 126 -6.93 8.27 -15.97
N GLU A 127 -7.66 9.37 -15.72
CA GLU A 127 -8.70 9.88 -16.62
C GLU A 127 -8.12 10.31 -17.98
N GLU A 128 -6.91 10.85 -17.98
CA GLU A 128 -6.18 11.28 -19.17
C GLU A 128 -5.48 10.13 -19.92
N LEU A 129 -5.42 8.90 -19.35
CA LEU A 129 -4.81 7.77 -20.03
C LEU A 129 -5.52 7.54 -21.38
N PRO A 130 -4.83 7.70 -22.53
CA PRO A 130 -5.49 7.81 -23.82
C PRO A 130 -6.36 6.59 -24.13
N GLN A 131 -7.51 6.81 -24.76
CA GLN A 131 -8.33 5.79 -25.43
C GLN A 131 -7.53 4.95 -26.46
N ASN A 132 -6.32 5.40 -26.83
CA ASN A 132 -5.38 4.74 -27.75
C ASN A 132 -4.37 3.80 -27.06
N THR A 133 -4.40 3.66 -25.74
CA THR A 133 -3.62 2.63 -25.05
C THR A 133 -4.31 1.28 -25.23
N LYS A 134 -3.56 0.16 -25.30
CA LYS A 134 -4.13 -1.21 -25.33
C LYS A 134 -4.81 -1.62 -24.01
N ILE A 135 -5.04 -0.66 -23.11
CA ILE A 135 -5.57 -0.91 -21.78
C ILE A 135 -7.09 -0.94 -21.87
N ASN A 136 -7.69 -1.91 -21.17
CA ASN A 136 -9.13 -2.03 -21.10
C ASN A 136 -9.74 -0.82 -20.38
N SER A 137 -10.60 -0.07 -21.09
CA SER A 137 -11.30 1.12 -20.55
C SER A 137 -12.19 0.79 -19.34
N GLU A 138 -12.76 -0.41 -19.29
CA GLU A 138 -13.54 -0.88 -18.14
C GLU A 138 -12.65 -1.03 -16.89
N LEU A 139 -11.41 -1.50 -17.08
CA LEU A 139 -10.44 -1.64 -15.99
C LEU A 139 -10.01 -0.29 -15.45
N VAL A 140 -9.69 0.67 -16.34
CA VAL A 140 -9.36 2.05 -15.94
C VAL A 140 -10.52 2.68 -15.18
N SER A 141 -11.76 2.50 -15.66
CA SER A 141 -12.97 2.99 -14.97
C SER A 141 -13.13 2.38 -13.57
N LYS A 142 -12.84 1.08 -13.40
CA LYS A 142 -12.85 0.42 -12.08
C LYS A 142 -11.77 0.99 -11.15
N LEU A 143 -10.56 1.25 -11.66
CA LEU A 143 -9.48 1.86 -10.87
C LEU A 143 -9.81 3.29 -10.45
N ILE A 144 -10.37 4.12 -11.35
CA ILE A 144 -10.84 5.47 -11.04
C ILE A 144 -11.92 5.41 -9.96
N ASN A 145 -12.91 4.52 -10.10
CA ASN A 145 -13.96 4.33 -9.11
C ASN A 145 -13.38 3.96 -7.73
N LEU A 146 -12.52 2.94 -7.65
CA LEU A 146 -11.90 2.53 -6.39
C LEU A 146 -11.03 3.66 -5.80
N GLY A 147 -10.31 4.41 -6.63
CA GLY A 147 -9.52 5.56 -6.22
C GLY A 147 -10.37 6.71 -5.66
N ASN A 148 -11.53 6.98 -6.26
CA ASN A 148 -12.51 7.93 -5.73
C ASN A 148 -13.06 7.48 -4.38
N LEU A 149 -13.32 6.19 -4.18
CA LEU A 149 -13.71 5.66 -2.86
C LEU A 149 -12.60 5.88 -1.82
N VAL A 150 -11.31 5.78 -2.18
CA VAL A 150 -10.21 6.10 -1.27
C VAL A 150 -10.23 7.60 -0.89
N LEU A 151 -10.51 8.50 -1.85
CA LEU A 151 -10.66 9.93 -1.56
C LEU A 151 -11.84 10.22 -0.64
N GLU A 152 -13.01 9.64 -0.90
CA GLU A 152 -14.20 9.78 -0.04
C GLU A 152 -13.89 9.38 1.41
N GLU A 153 -13.23 8.23 1.60
CA GLU A 153 -12.86 7.75 2.93
C GLU A 153 -11.78 8.61 3.60
N LEU A 154 -10.89 9.23 2.81
CA LEU A 154 -9.88 10.17 3.29
C LEU A 154 -10.51 11.51 3.69
N ASP A 155 -11.46 12.03 2.92
CA ASP A 155 -12.18 13.25 3.23
C ASP A 155 -13.00 13.06 4.52
N ALA A 156 -13.72 11.94 4.65
CA ALA A 156 -14.43 11.59 5.88
C ALA A 156 -13.48 11.45 7.09
N HIS A 157 -12.29 10.88 6.89
CA HIS A 157 -11.25 10.83 7.92
C HIS A 157 -10.81 12.24 8.33
N ASP A 158 -10.52 13.12 7.36
CA ASP A 158 -10.08 14.49 7.61
C ASP A 158 -11.16 15.35 8.27
N GLU A 159 -12.44 15.15 7.94
CA GLU A 159 -13.57 15.76 8.65
C GLU A 159 -13.66 15.31 10.11
N ALA A 160 -13.55 13.99 10.36
CA ALA A 160 -13.56 13.44 11.71
C ALA A 160 -12.42 14.03 12.57
N ILE A 161 -11.20 14.12 12.02
CA ILE A 161 -10.06 14.72 12.72
C ILE A 161 -10.27 16.21 12.96
N ALA A 162 -10.77 16.96 11.98
CA ALA A 162 -10.98 18.40 12.13
C ALA A 162 -12.08 18.75 13.15
N ASN A 163 -13.12 17.92 13.26
CA ASN A 163 -14.21 18.10 14.21
C ASN A 163 -13.92 17.49 15.59
N SER A 164 -12.83 16.73 15.72
CA SER A 164 -12.45 16.11 16.99
C SER A 164 -11.91 17.14 18.00
N LYS A 165 -12.31 16.97 19.26
CA LYS A 165 -11.71 17.68 20.42
C LYS A 165 -10.26 17.27 20.68
N PHE A 166 -9.76 16.29 19.95
CA PHE A 166 -8.47 15.64 20.10
C PHE A 166 -7.33 16.62 19.85
N GLU A 167 -6.82 17.28 20.90
CA GLU A 167 -6.02 18.48 20.69
C GLU A 167 -4.57 18.21 20.25
N PHE A 168 -3.95 17.16 20.80
CA PHE A 168 -2.51 16.88 20.64
C PHE A 168 -2.11 15.40 20.80
N GLY A 169 -2.95 14.42 20.47
CA GLY A 169 -2.47 13.02 20.52
C GLY A 169 -2.55 12.32 21.88
N HIS A 170 -3.00 13.01 22.94
CA HIS A 170 -2.93 12.48 24.30
C HIS A 170 -4.07 11.51 24.66
N GLU A 171 -5.22 11.59 23.99
CA GLU A 171 -6.32 10.63 24.20
C GLU A 171 -6.09 9.35 23.39
N GLN A 172 -5.62 8.30 24.07
CA GLN A 172 -5.44 6.97 23.48
C GLN A 172 -6.75 6.18 23.48
N SER A 173 -7.78 6.70 22.81
CA SER A 173 -9.08 6.01 22.74
C SER A 173 -9.07 4.89 21.69
N PRO A 174 -9.81 3.78 21.90
CA PRO A 174 -9.95 2.72 20.91
C PRO A 174 -10.40 3.23 19.53
N GLU A 175 -11.32 4.20 19.49
CA GLU A 175 -11.85 4.79 18.27
C GLU A 175 -10.75 5.51 17.47
N MET A 176 -9.85 6.22 18.15
CA MET A 176 -8.72 6.88 17.50
C MET A 176 -7.71 5.88 16.91
N PHE A 177 -7.54 4.72 17.54
CA PHE A 177 -6.75 3.64 16.95
C PHE A 177 -7.41 3.11 15.67
N GLU A 178 -8.73 2.90 15.65
CA GLU A 178 -9.44 2.49 14.42
C GLU A 178 -9.30 3.52 13.29
N ILE A 179 -9.38 4.82 13.62
CA ILE A 179 -9.10 5.90 12.66
C ILE A 179 -7.67 5.79 12.11
N ALA A 180 -6.69 5.51 12.96
CA ALA A 180 -5.30 5.36 12.53
C ALA A 180 -5.06 4.10 11.67
N LYS A 181 -5.75 2.99 11.96
CA LYS A 181 -5.71 1.78 11.14
C LYS A 181 -6.30 2.06 9.76
N LYS A 182 -7.45 2.73 9.70
CA LYS A 182 -8.08 3.17 8.44
C LYS A 182 -7.14 4.03 7.62
N TYR A 183 -6.46 4.99 8.24
CA TYR A 183 -5.46 5.83 7.56
C TYR A 183 -4.35 5.00 6.91
N CYS A 184 -3.85 3.96 7.60
CA CYS A 184 -2.82 3.08 7.05
C CYS A 184 -3.33 2.32 5.80
N THR A 185 -4.57 1.84 5.82
CA THR A 185 -5.21 1.19 4.66
C THR A 185 -5.36 2.16 3.48
N LEU A 186 -5.80 3.40 3.73
CA LEU A 186 -5.92 4.43 2.69
C LEU A 186 -4.56 4.77 2.07
N HIS A 187 -3.54 4.95 2.90
CA HIS A 187 -2.18 5.22 2.44
C HIS A 187 -1.63 4.06 1.60
N ALA A 188 -1.83 2.80 2.03
CA ALA A 188 -1.44 1.63 1.26
C ALA A 188 -2.16 1.57 -0.11
N ALA A 189 -3.46 1.87 -0.15
CA ALA A 189 -4.23 1.91 -1.40
C ALA A 189 -3.71 2.98 -2.37
N ALA A 190 -3.40 4.19 -1.88
CA ALA A 190 -2.80 5.24 -2.69
C ALA A 190 -1.42 4.82 -3.23
N CYS A 191 -0.56 4.24 -2.39
CA CYS A 191 0.74 3.71 -2.81
C CYS A 191 0.62 2.64 -3.90
N CYS A 192 -0.33 1.70 -3.80
CA CYS A 192 -0.57 0.70 -4.84
C CYS A 192 -0.95 1.34 -6.18
N LEU A 193 -1.82 2.35 -6.15
CA LEU A 193 -2.24 3.07 -7.35
C LEU A 193 -1.08 3.82 -8.00
N HIS A 194 -0.29 4.55 -7.20
CA HIS A 194 0.90 5.26 -7.68
C HIS A 194 1.93 4.30 -8.27
N MET A 195 2.25 3.21 -7.55
CA MET A 195 3.20 2.19 -8.02
C MET A 195 2.80 1.65 -9.39
N TRP A 196 1.52 1.38 -9.64
CA TRP A 196 1.09 0.92 -10.95
C TRP A 196 1.15 2.04 -11.99
N LEU A 197 0.61 3.22 -11.68
CA LEU A 197 0.52 4.34 -12.62
C LEU A 197 1.90 4.78 -13.14
N TYR A 198 2.89 4.88 -12.27
CA TYR A 198 4.25 5.34 -12.65
C TYR A 198 5.13 4.24 -13.26
N ASN A 199 4.73 2.97 -13.18
CA ASN A 199 5.55 1.85 -13.67
C ASN A 199 4.86 0.97 -14.69
N ARG A 200 3.62 1.25 -15.09
CA ARG A 200 2.83 0.36 -15.97
C ARG A 200 3.60 -0.10 -17.20
N ASP A 201 4.34 0.80 -17.85
CA ASP A 201 5.08 0.50 -19.10
C ASP A 201 6.44 -0.17 -18.84
N PHE A 202 6.89 -0.20 -17.58
CA PHE A 202 8.08 -0.91 -17.12
C PHE A 202 7.76 -2.29 -16.51
N LEU A 203 6.53 -2.46 -16.03
CA LEU A 203 6.04 -3.71 -15.47
C LEU A 203 5.84 -4.77 -16.57
N GLY A 204 6.04 -6.05 -16.21
CA GLY A 204 5.76 -7.17 -17.12
C GLY A 204 4.29 -7.19 -17.59
N GLU A 205 4.01 -7.90 -18.69
CA GLU A 205 2.72 -7.84 -19.39
C GLU A 205 1.50 -8.01 -18.47
N PHE A 206 1.57 -8.95 -17.52
CA PHE A 206 0.51 -9.18 -16.54
C PHE A 206 0.31 -7.97 -15.60
N PHE A 207 1.38 -7.47 -14.99
CA PHE A 207 1.31 -6.37 -14.03
C PHE A 207 0.88 -5.06 -14.69
N ALA A 208 1.30 -4.84 -15.94
CA ALA A 208 0.89 -3.69 -16.76
C ALA A 208 -0.63 -3.64 -17.01
N LYS A 209 -1.32 -4.80 -17.07
CA LYS A 209 -2.78 -4.85 -17.26
C LYS A 209 -3.58 -4.31 -16.07
N GLY A 210 -3.07 -4.43 -14.85
CA GLY A 210 -3.68 -3.83 -13.65
C GLY A 210 -4.85 -4.60 -13.01
N GLU A 211 -5.16 -5.82 -13.46
CA GLU A 211 -6.25 -6.63 -12.87
C GLU A 211 -5.98 -6.96 -11.40
N TRP A 212 -4.73 -7.31 -11.07
CA TRP A 212 -4.26 -7.52 -9.69
C TRP A 212 -4.49 -6.29 -8.80
N LEU A 213 -4.39 -5.09 -9.36
CA LEU A 213 -4.55 -3.84 -8.63
C LEU A 213 -6.01 -3.60 -8.27
N VAL A 214 -6.94 -3.87 -9.21
CA VAL A 214 -8.39 -3.83 -8.93
C VAL A 214 -8.73 -4.75 -7.76
N LEU A 215 -8.25 -6.00 -7.78
CA LEU A 215 -8.47 -6.95 -6.69
C LEU A 215 -7.86 -6.47 -5.36
N SER A 216 -6.64 -5.92 -5.42
CA SER A 216 -5.91 -5.43 -4.23
C SER A 216 -6.63 -4.24 -3.60
N LEU A 217 -6.99 -3.22 -4.39
CA LEU A 217 -7.71 -2.04 -3.91
C LEU A 217 -9.09 -2.41 -3.36
N HIS A 218 -9.80 -3.32 -4.03
CA HIS A 218 -11.09 -3.82 -3.53
C HIS A 218 -10.93 -4.54 -2.18
N ARG A 219 -9.89 -5.38 -2.03
CA ARG A 219 -9.60 -6.08 -0.76
C ARG A 219 -9.26 -5.09 0.36
N LEU A 220 -8.47 -4.05 0.07
CA LEU A 220 -8.13 -3.00 1.03
C LEU A 220 -9.37 -2.22 1.47
N LEU A 221 -10.16 -1.72 0.52
CA LEU A 221 -11.35 -0.92 0.82
C LEU A 221 -12.42 -1.71 1.58
N ARG A 222 -12.56 -3.02 1.31
CA ARG A 222 -13.47 -3.89 2.07
C ARG A 222 -13.18 -3.95 3.58
N THR A 223 -11.97 -3.61 4.02
CA THR A 223 -11.64 -3.57 5.45
C THR A 223 -12.19 -2.33 6.15
N ILE A 224 -12.53 -1.27 5.40
CA ILE A 224 -12.92 0.03 5.97
C ILE A 224 -14.33 0.47 5.55
N ARG A 225 -14.92 -0.13 4.52
CA ARG A 225 -16.30 0.12 4.07
C ARG A 225 -16.96 -1.11 3.45
N PRO A 226 -18.30 -1.22 3.46
CA PRO A 226 -19.01 -2.24 2.71
C PRO A 226 -18.76 -2.08 1.20
N LEU A 227 -18.42 -3.19 0.53
CA LEU A 227 -18.36 -3.29 -0.93
C LEU A 227 -19.03 -4.60 -1.38
N PRO A 228 -19.50 -4.68 -2.64
CA PRO A 228 -20.03 -5.91 -3.19
C PRO A 228 -19.07 -7.08 -3.02
N TYR A 229 -19.61 -8.26 -2.72
CA TYR A 229 -18.78 -9.46 -2.60
C TYR A 229 -18.23 -9.92 -3.95
N THR A 230 -19.00 -9.69 -5.01
CA THR A 230 -18.69 -10.16 -6.37
C THR A 230 -17.70 -9.22 -7.06
N ILE A 231 -16.51 -9.74 -7.34
CA ILE A 231 -15.57 -9.15 -8.30
C ILE A 231 -15.61 -10.01 -9.58
N SER A 232 -15.13 -9.47 -10.70
CA SER A 232 -15.05 -10.21 -11.97
C SER A 232 -14.33 -11.55 -11.78
N GLU A 233 -15.02 -12.65 -12.05
CA GLU A 233 -14.47 -14.02 -11.98
C GLU A 233 -13.28 -14.18 -12.93
N LEU A 234 -13.34 -13.54 -14.11
CA LEU A 234 -12.25 -13.55 -15.07
C LEU A 234 -10.96 -12.92 -14.51
N MET A 235 -11.06 -11.79 -13.79
CA MET A 235 -9.89 -11.16 -13.17
C MET A 235 -9.29 -12.04 -12.06
N LEU A 236 -10.14 -12.72 -11.28
CA LEU A 236 -9.69 -13.66 -10.26
C LEU A 236 -8.94 -14.84 -10.88
N GLU A 237 -9.50 -15.42 -11.94
CA GLU A 237 -8.89 -16.54 -12.67
C GLU A 237 -7.55 -16.14 -13.29
N ASN A 238 -7.47 -15.00 -13.97
CA ASN A 238 -6.23 -14.51 -14.58
C ASN A 238 -5.12 -14.30 -13.52
N VAL A 239 -5.46 -13.73 -12.36
CA VAL A 239 -4.50 -13.51 -11.27
C VAL A 239 -4.09 -14.84 -10.63
N ALA A 240 -5.02 -15.79 -10.47
CA ALA A 240 -4.71 -17.13 -9.97
C ALA A 240 -3.76 -17.89 -10.92
N GLN A 241 -4.00 -17.81 -12.23
CA GLN A 241 -3.14 -18.43 -13.24
C GLN A 241 -1.72 -17.84 -13.20
N GLU A 242 -1.57 -16.51 -13.09
CA GLU A 242 -0.24 -15.91 -12.97
C GLU A 242 0.46 -16.32 -11.67
N LEU A 243 -0.27 -16.41 -10.55
CA LEU A 243 0.30 -16.89 -9.28
C LEU A 243 0.83 -18.34 -9.41
N VAL A 244 0.10 -19.23 -10.08
CA VAL A 244 0.53 -20.61 -10.34
C VAL A 244 1.77 -20.63 -11.22
N LYS A 245 1.78 -19.83 -12.29
CA LYS A 245 2.94 -19.71 -13.20
C LYS A 245 4.18 -19.21 -12.46
N LEU A 246 4.08 -18.13 -11.68
CA LEU A 246 5.21 -17.60 -10.91
C LEU A 246 5.73 -18.62 -9.89
N HIS A 247 4.84 -19.37 -9.25
CA HIS A 247 5.24 -20.46 -8.36
C HIS A 247 6.03 -21.56 -9.11
N GLN A 248 5.55 -22.00 -10.27
CA GLN A 248 6.24 -22.98 -11.12
C GLN A 248 7.61 -22.48 -11.60
N GLU A 249 7.76 -21.17 -11.80
CA GLU A 249 9.01 -20.51 -12.18
C GLU A 249 9.93 -20.17 -10.99
N ASN A 250 9.54 -20.49 -9.75
CA ASN A 250 10.24 -20.10 -8.51
C ASN A 250 10.44 -18.58 -8.36
N LYS A 251 9.49 -17.79 -8.85
CA LYS A 251 9.49 -16.32 -8.74
C LYS A 251 8.53 -15.83 -7.66
N LEU A 252 8.89 -14.72 -7.03
CA LEU A 252 7.99 -14.01 -6.13
C LEU A 252 6.94 -13.23 -6.92
N PHE A 253 5.80 -12.92 -6.29
CA PHE A 253 4.69 -12.25 -6.95
C PHE A 253 5.10 -10.91 -7.57
N PHE A 254 5.84 -10.07 -6.85
CA PHE A 254 6.46 -8.87 -7.41
C PHE A 254 7.96 -9.11 -7.60
N ASP A 255 8.33 -9.84 -8.64
CA ASP A 255 9.69 -9.86 -9.16
C ASP A 255 9.76 -8.90 -10.36
N CYS A 256 10.04 -7.62 -10.09
CA CYS A 256 10.57 -6.76 -11.14
C CYS A 256 11.96 -7.29 -11.41
N SER A 257 12.12 -8.09 -12.47
CA SER A 257 13.41 -8.60 -12.89
C SER A 257 14.34 -7.41 -13.16
N TYR A 258 15.08 -7.00 -12.14
CA TYR A 258 16.21 -6.12 -12.24
C TYR A 258 17.28 -6.92 -12.99
N THR A 259 17.36 -6.77 -14.30
CA THR A 259 18.64 -6.95 -15.00
C THR A 259 19.58 -5.82 -14.58
N THR A 260 19.92 -5.77 -13.30
CA THR A 260 21.10 -5.07 -12.83
C THR A 260 22.12 -6.17 -12.62
N SER A 261 23.05 -6.26 -13.55
CA SER A 261 24.30 -6.98 -13.38
C SER A 261 24.90 -6.53 -12.04
N ILE A 262 24.64 -7.28 -10.97
CA ILE A 262 25.46 -7.20 -9.76
C ILE A 262 26.80 -7.77 -10.21
N ASN A 263 27.64 -6.87 -10.73
CA ASN A 263 29.06 -7.10 -10.82
C ASN A 263 29.49 -7.49 -9.41
N LYS A 264 29.93 -8.75 -9.30
CA LYS A 264 30.81 -9.22 -8.25
C LYS A 264 31.91 -8.17 -8.07
N TYR A 265 31.79 -7.35 -7.05
CA TYR A 265 32.94 -6.72 -6.42
C TYR A 265 33.06 -7.37 -5.05
N TYR A 266 34.09 -8.20 -4.97
CA TYR A 266 34.79 -8.79 -3.83
C TYR A 266 34.22 -8.54 -2.43
#